data_AF-A0A820JH97-F1
#
_entry.id   AF-A0A820JH97-F1
#
_cell.length_a   1.000
_cell.length_b   1.000
_cell.length_c   1.000
_cell.angle_alpha   90.00
_cell.angle_beta   90.00
_cell.angle_gamma   90.00
#
_symmetry.space_group_name_H-M   'P 1'
#
loop_
_entity.id
_entity.type
_entity.pdbx_description
1 polymer ?
#
loop_
_entity_poly.entity_id
_entity_poly.type
_entity_poly.pdbx_seq_one_letter_code
_entity_poly.pdbx_strand_id
1 'polypeptide(L)'
;MLTISARILPSPEIIYTNEFHVNLDQNQSQGVSTNTKIPFYNLTKFPSTWALINLSSSLNEELCRRFYNELSFVASERSIKCSPPVIYEEYKVQPNSMSQMIATRKEVMKHNTDCKFFITILPKNNSIRDKIYGDLKKVGMQISQQVELQ
;
A
#
# COMPACT_ATOMS: atom_id res chain seq x y z
N MET A 1 -48.45 -10.25 7.95
CA MET A 1 -47.22 -9.50 7.63
C MET A 1 -47.43 -8.07 8.13
N LEU A 2 -46.60 -7.59 9.05
CA LEU A 2 -46.71 -6.23 9.60
C LEU A 2 -46.00 -5.26 8.65
N THR A 3 -46.75 -4.33 8.07
CA THR A 3 -46.19 -3.26 7.24
C THR A 3 -45.65 -2.18 8.15
N ILE A 4 -44.34 -1.92 8.06
CA ILE A 4 -43.67 -0.89 8.85
C ILE A 4 -43.26 0.22 7.91
N SER A 5 -43.54 1.48 8.28
CA SER A 5 -43.08 2.63 7.51
C SER A 5 -41.60 2.86 7.78
N ALA A 6 -40.75 2.60 6.79
CA ALA A 6 -39.33 2.94 6.83
C ALA A 6 -39.08 4.29 6.14
N ARG A 7 -37.95 4.94 6.47
CA ARG A 7 -37.44 6.13 5.79
C ARG A 7 -36.07 5.84 5.21
N ILE A 8 -35.82 6.26 3.98
CA ILE A 8 -34.49 6.22 3.35
C ILE A 8 -33.85 7.59 3.56
N LEU A 9 -32.70 7.62 4.24
CA LEU A 9 -31.93 8.85 4.38
C LEU A 9 -31.25 9.19 3.03
N PRO A 10 -31.12 10.48 2.69
CA PRO A 10 -30.35 10.88 1.51
C PRO A 10 -28.88 10.47 1.68
N SER A 11 -28.22 10.17 0.56
CA SER A 11 -26.78 9.94 0.54
C SER A 11 -26.04 11.19 1.03
N PRO A 12 -25.00 11.07 1.85
CA PRO A 12 -24.18 12.21 2.22
C PRO A 12 -23.36 12.70 1.03
N GLU A 13 -23.05 14.00 1.03
CA GLU A 13 -22.06 14.59 0.14
C GLU A 13 -20.66 14.10 0.54
N ILE A 14 -19.87 13.65 -0.42
CA ILE A 14 -18.47 13.27 -0.22
C ILE A 14 -17.57 14.43 -0.67
N ILE A 15 -16.82 14.98 0.27
CA ILE A 15 -15.87 16.05 0.02
C ILE A 15 -14.50 15.45 -0.24
N TYR A 16 -13.96 15.62 -1.45
CA TYR A 16 -12.61 15.17 -1.79
C TYR A 16 -11.60 16.31 -1.77
N THR A 17 -11.99 17.54 -2.08
CA THR A 17 -11.22 18.78 -1.84
C THR A 17 -12.21 19.90 -1.58
N ASN A 18 -11.75 21.08 -1.16
CA ASN A 18 -12.62 22.27 -0.99
C ASN A 18 -13.34 22.70 -2.28
N GLU A 19 -12.88 22.20 -3.45
CA GLU A 19 -13.40 22.55 -4.77
C GLU A 19 -14.10 21.35 -5.45
N PHE A 20 -13.99 20.14 -4.88
CA PHE A 20 -14.51 18.91 -5.49
C PHE A 20 -15.33 18.10 -4.50
N HIS A 21 -16.64 18.19 -4.66
CA HIS A 21 -17.65 17.53 -3.85
C HIS A 21 -18.53 16.65 -4.74
N VAL A 22 -18.91 15.47 -4.26
CA VAL A 22 -19.72 14.51 -5.02
C VAL A 22 -20.91 14.07 -4.19
N ASN A 23 -22.11 14.22 -4.75
CA ASN A 23 -23.30 13.56 -4.25
C ASN A 23 -23.42 12.21 -4.95
N LEU A 24 -23.22 11.11 -4.22
CA LEU A 24 -23.45 9.77 -4.76
C LEU A 24 -24.96 9.55 -4.88
N ASP A 25 -25.47 9.53 -6.11
CA ASP A 25 -26.84 9.08 -6.36
C ASP A 25 -27.03 7.65 -5.81
N GLN A 26 -28.25 7.36 -5.33
CA GLN A 26 -28.61 6.10 -4.65
C GLN A 26 -28.32 4.81 -5.46
N ASN A 27 -28.03 4.94 -6.76
CA ASN A 27 -27.67 3.84 -7.66
C ASN A 27 -26.15 3.57 -7.75
N GLN A 28 -25.30 4.42 -7.17
CA GLN A 28 -23.84 4.22 -7.08
C GLN A 28 -23.46 3.77 -5.67
N SER A 29 -23.94 2.58 -5.28
CA SER A 29 -23.74 1.99 -3.96
C SER A 29 -22.30 1.51 -3.71
N GLN A 30 -21.34 1.88 -4.54
CA GLN A 30 -19.95 1.50 -4.35
C GLN A 30 -19.15 2.79 -4.39
N GLY A 31 -18.37 3.06 -3.34
CA GLY A 31 -17.36 4.13 -3.29
C GLY A 31 -16.21 3.93 -4.29
N VAL A 32 -16.52 3.38 -5.46
CA VAL A 32 -15.69 3.24 -6.63
C VAL A 32 -15.66 4.62 -7.26
N SER A 33 -14.57 5.33 -7.01
CA SER A 33 -14.20 6.55 -7.72
C SER A 33 -14.09 6.21 -9.20
N THR A 34 -15.15 6.43 -9.96
CA THR A 34 -15.19 6.19 -11.41
C THR A 34 -14.26 7.16 -12.11
N ASN A 35 -13.08 6.71 -12.56
CA ASN A 35 -12.16 7.30 -13.56
C ASN A 35 -11.90 8.81 -13.56
N THR A 36 -12.28 9.53 -12.52
CA THR A 36 -12.07 10.96 -12.39
C THR A 36 -10.83 11.16 -11.56
N LYS A 37 -9.93 11.99 -12.07
CA LYS A 37 -8.71 12.45 -11.40
C LYS A 37 -9.11 13.30 -10.20
N ILE A 38 -9.53 12.64 -9.13
CA ILE A 38 -9.99 13.30 -7.91
C ILE A 38 -8.83 13.29 -6.92
N PRO A 39 -8.30 14.46 -6.54
CA PRO A 39 -7.24 14.53 -5.53
C PRO A 39 -7.76 13.96 -4.19
N PHE A 40 -6.84 13.45 -3.38
CA PHE A 40 -7.18 13.17 -1.98
C PHE A 40 -7.37 14.47 -1.19
N TYR A 41 -8.31 14.45 -0.23
CA TYR A 41 -8.57 15.59 0.66
C TYR A 41 -7.32 16.08 1.37
N ASN A 42 -6.55 15.14 1.90
CA ASN A 42 -5.21 15.40 2.40
C ASN A 42 -4.18 14.75 1.48
N LEU A 43 -3.47 15.58 0.74
CA LEU A 43 -2.34 15.14 -0.08
C LEU A 43 -1.22 14.64 0.83
N THR A 44 -1.09 13.32 0.93
CA THR A 44 0.03 12.70 1.62
C THR A 44 1.26 12.79 0.73
N LYS A 45 2.35 13.37 1.26
CA LYS A 45 3.64 13.36 0.57
C LYS A 45 4.16 11.93 0.51
N PHE A 46 4.33 11.39 -0.69
CA PHE A 46 5.00 10.10 -0.85
C PHE A 46 6.48 10.23 -0.45
N PRO A 47 7.07 9.27 0.27
CA PRO A 47 8.46 9.36 0.67
C PRO A 47 9.40 9.39 -0.53
N SER A 48 10.39 10.29 -0.49
CA SER A 48 11.43 10.38 -1.53
C SER A 48 12.28 9.11 -1.59
N THR A 49 12.46 8.46 -0.45
CA THR A 49 13.22 7.21 -0.31
C THR A 49 12.28 6.11 0.15
N TRP A 50 12.12 5.10 -0.70
CA TRP A 50 11.35 3.90 -0.40
C TRP A 50 11.94 2.69 -1.12
N ALA A 51 11.60 1.50 -0.63
CA ALA A 51 12.14 0.24 -1.12
C ALA A 51 11.05 -0.68 -1.67
N LEU A 52 11.38 -1.39 -2.75
CA LEU A 52 10.60 -2.52 -3.26
C LEU A 52 11.36 -3.81 -2.98
N ILE A 53 10.75 -4.69 -2.19
CA ILE A 53 11.31 -6.00 -1.84
C ILE A 53 10.49 -7.07 -2.57
N ASN A 54 11.11 -7.76 -3.52
CA ASN A 54 10.49 -8.86 -4.25
C ASN A 54 10.83 -10.19 -3.58
N LEU A 55 9.81 -10.87 -3.05
CA LEU A 55 9.90 -12.21 -2.48
C LEU A 55 9.22 -13.26 -3.37
N SER A 56 8.70 -12.84 -4.51
CA SER A 56 8.04 -13.74 -5.44
C SER A 56 9.08 -14.35 -6.37
N SER A 57 9.09 -15.68 -6.45
CA SER A 57 9.87 -16.40 -7.45
C SER A 57 9.28 -16.29 -8.87
N SER A 58 8.10 -15.69 -9.03
CA SER A 58 7.40 -15.59 -10.32
C SER A 58 7.56 -14.25 -11.02
N LEU A 59 8.11 -13.25 -10.33
CA LEU A 59 8.31 -11.91 -10.88
C LEU A 59 9.80 -11.69 -11.06
N ASN A 60 10.20 -11.30 -12.26
CA ASN A 60 11.53 -10.80 -12.52
C ASN A 60 11.57 -9.28 -12.29
N GLU A 61 12.78 -8.72 -12.34
CA GLU A 61 13.00 -7.28 -12.18
C GLU A 61 12.22 -6.44 -13.20
N GLU A 62 12.10 -6.89 -14.45
CA GLU A 62 11.36 -6.15 -15.47
C GLU A 62 9.87 -6.00 -15.12
N LEU A 63 9.24 -7.07 -14.64
CA LEU A 63 7.86 -7.03 -14.19
C LEU A 63 7.69 -6.16 -12.94
N CYS A 64 8.66 -6.20 -12.02
CA CYS A 64 8.67 -5.30 -10.86
C CYS A 64 8.80 -3.83 -11.29
N ARG A 65 9.59 -3.55 -12.34
CA ARG A 65 9.69 -2.22 -12.93
C ARG A 65 8.40 -1.74 -13.56
N ARG A 66 7.71 -2.60 -14.30
CA ARG A 66 6.38 -2.27 -14.84
C ARG A 66 5.40 -1.97 -13.71
N PHE A 67 5.42 -2.76 -12.64
CA PHE A 67 4.57 -2.56 -11.47
C PHE A 67 4.79 -1.18 -10.81
N TYR A 68 6.03 -0.80 -10.48
CA TYR A 68 6.22 0.49 -9.81
C TYR A 68 6.00 1.68 -10.75
N ASN A 69 6.20 1.53 -12.07
CA ASN A 69 5.85 2.56 -13.04
C ASN A 69 4.34 2.76 -13.15
N GLU A 70 3.56 1.67 -13.15
CA GLU A 70 2.10 1.73 -13.13
C GLU A 70 1.58 2.32 -11.83
N LEU A 71 2.18 1.96 -10.69
CA LEU A 71 1.91 2.59 -9.40
C LEU A 71 2.16 4.10 -9.44
N SER A 72 3.28 4.54 -10.00
CA SER A 72 3.59 5.96 -10.18
C SER A 72 2.57 6.68 -11.07
N PHE A 73 2.12 6.03 -12.13
CA PHE A 73 1.08 6.57 -13.01
C PHE A 73 -0.24 6.74 -12.27
N VAL A 74 -0.75 5.69 -11.60
CA VAL A 74 -2.01 5.72 -10.84
C VAL A 74 -1.95 6.72 -9.68
N ALA A 75 -0.80 6.80 -9.00
CA ALA A 75 -0.57 7.79 -7.95
C ALA A 75 -0.65 9.23 -8.50
N SER A 76 -0.12 9.48 -9.70
CA SER A 76 -0.15 10.81 -10.33
C SER A 76 -1.58 11.25 -10.69
N GLU A 77 -2.48 10.32 -11.02
CA GLU A 77 -3.90 10.63 -11.25
C GLU A 77 -4.61 11.14 -9.99
N ARG A 78 -4.03 10.88 -8.82
CA ARG A 78 -4.48 11.36 -7.50
C ARG A 78 -3.59 12.47 -6.93
N SER A 79 -2.75 13.08 -7.77
CA SER A 79 -1.80 14.14 -7.39
C SER A 79 -0.73 13.70 -6.38
N ILE A 80 -0.47 12.40 -6.27
CA ILE A 80 0.62 11.85 -5.45
C ILE A 80 1.85 11.64 -6.35
N LYS A 81 2.94 12.34 -6.04
CA LYS A 81 4.23 12.16 -6.72
C LYS A 81 4.96 10.93 -6.15
N CYS A 82 4.71 9.75 -6.71
CA CYS A 82 5.43 8.53 -6.36
C CYS A 82 6.62 8.35 -7.31
N SER A 83 7.84 8.60 -6.84
CA SER A 83 9.08 8.31 -7.59
C SER A 83 9.36 6.79 -7.62
N PRO A 84 10.18 6.30 -8.56
CA PRO A 84 10.69 4.92 -8.51
C PRO A 84 11.35 4.60 -7.16
N PRO A 85 11.38 3.32 -6.74
CA PRO A 85 12.06 2.93 -5.52
C PRO A 85 13.56 3.20 -5.65
N VAL A 86 14.16 3.72 -4.59
CA VAL A 86 15.62 3.92 -4.51
C VAL A 86 16.33 2.58 -4.29
N ILE A 87 15.63 1.64 -3.64
CA ILE A 87 16.16 0.34 -3.26
C ILE A 87 15.27 -0.73 -3.88
N TYR A 88 15.85 -1.58 -4.72
CA TYR A 88 15.21 -2.79 -5.23
C TYR A 88 16.02 -4.00 -4.77
N GLU A 89 15.34 -4.94 -4.13
CA GLU A 89 15.96 -6.14 -3.59
C GLU A 89 15.11 -7.36 -3.92
N GLU A 90 15.75 -8.43 -4.39
CA GLU A 90 15.09 -9.69 -4.75
C GLU A 90 15.62 -10.84 -3.91
N TYR A 91 14.71 -11.57 -3.25
CA TYR A 91 15.05 -12.75 -2.46
C TYR A 91 14.26 -13.96 -2.92
N LYS A 92 14.98 -15.05 -3.21
CA LYS A 92 14.38 -16.36 -3.42
C LYS A 92 13.94 -16.91 -2.06
N VAL A 93 12.63 -16.92 -1.82
CA VAL A 93 12.07 -17.50 -0.60
C VAL A 93 12.30 -19.02 -0.62
N GLN A 94 13.23 -19.48 0.20
CA GLN A 94 13.37 -20.88 0.56
C GLN A 94 12.68 -21.14 1.90
N PRO A 95 12.29 -22.40 2.23
CA PRO A 95 11.63 -22.72 3.51
C PRO A 95 12.37 -22.23 4.76
N ASN A 96 13.70 -22.02 4.67
CA ASN A 96 14.57 -21.53 5.75
C ASN A 96 15.00 -20.05 5.62
N SER A 97 14.48 -19.29 4.65
CA SER A 97 14.96 -17.91 4.34
C SER A 97 14.28 -16.80 5.14
N MET A 98 13.47 -17.14 6.14
CA MET A 98 12.66 -16.17 6.90
C MET A 98 13.51 -15.29 7.82
N SER A 99 14.48 -15.89 8.50
CA SER A 99 15.48 -15.18 9.31
C SER A 99 16.36 -14.28 8.46
N GLN A 100 16.72 -14.74 7.26
CA GLN A 100 17.46 -13.94 6.28
C GLN A 100 16.65 -12.75 5.80
N MET A 101 15.37 -12.90 5.46
CA MET A 101 14.53 -11.76 5.06
C MET A 101 14.37 -10.70 6.16
N ILE A 102 14.18 -11.11 7.41
CA ILE A 102 14.09 -10.18 8.55
C ILE A 102 15.45 -9.50 8.76
N ALA A 103 16.55 -10.25 8.68
CA ALA A 103 17.90 -9.70 8.75
C ALA A 103 18.14 -8.70 7.63
N THR A 104 17.76 -9.01 6.39
CA THR A 104 17.94 -8.11 5.27
C THR A 104 17.05 -6.88 5.36
N ARG A 105 15.81 -7.00 5.82
CA ARG A 105 14.99 -5.81 6.09
C ARG A 105 15.61 -4.94 7.17
N LYS A 106 16.10 -5.53 8.27
CA LYS A 106 16.85 -4.80 9.31
C LYS A 106 18.10 -4.14 8.74
N GLU A 107 18.78 -4.81 7.82
CA GLU A 107 20.00 -4.32 7.18
C GLU A 107 19.70 -3.17 6.21
N VAL A 108 18.69 -3.31 5.34
CA VAL A 108 18.20 -2.24 4.47
C VAL A 108 17.75 -1.03 5.32
N MET A 109 17.02 -1.26 6.41
CA MET A 109 16.61 -0.18 7.32
C MET A 109 17.79 0.47 8.04
N LYS A 110 18.81 -0.31 8.41
CA LYS A 110 20.04 0.20 9.06
C LYS A 110 20.87 1.05 8.11
N HIS A 111 20.98 0.65 6.84
CA HIS A 111 21.75 1.36 5.82
C HIS A 111 20.98 2.52 5.20
N ASN A 112 19.64 2.52 5.31
CA ASN A 112 18.77 3.53 4.72
C ASN A 112 17.83 4.08 5.79
N THR A 113 18.39 4.84 6.75
CA THR A 113 17.63 5.47 7.85
C THR A 113 16.52 6.40 7.36
N ASP A 114 16.66 6.92 6.15
CA ASP A 114 15.68 7.82 5.52
C ASP A 114 14.57 7.07 4.77
N CYS A 115 14.67 5.75 4.63
CA CYS A 115 13.68 4.91 3.97
C CYS A 115 12.48 4.66 4.89
N LYS A 116 11.43 5.47 4.73
CA LYS A 116 10.23 5.44 5.58
C LYS A 116 9.11 4.54 5.05
N PHE A 117 9.28 3.95 3.86
CA PHE A 117 8.23 3.18 3.20
C PHE A 117 8.78 1.97 2.45
N PHE A 118 8.10 0.85 2.59
CA PHE A 118 8.49 -0.44 2.02
C PHE A 118 7.27 -1.06 1.35
N ILE A 119 7.42 -1.44 0.09
CA ILE A 119 6.48 -2.32 -0.59
C ILE A 119 7.13 -3.71 -0.65
N THR A 120 6.40 -4.74 -0.24
CA THR A 120 6.87 -6.12 -0.30
C THR A 120 5.94 -6.96 -1.18
N ILE A 121 6.48 -7.54 -2.24
CA ILE A 121 5.76 -8.47 -3.12
C ILE A 121 5.90 -9.87 -2.53
N LEU A 122 4.77 -10.48 -2.17
CA LEU A 122 4.74 -11.78 -1.50
C LEU A 122 4.73 -12.95 -2.50
N PRO A 123 5.24 -14.13 -2.10
CA PRO A 123 5.18 -15.32 -2.95
C PRO A 123 3.74 -15.80 -3.17
N LYS A 124 3.50 -16.47 -4.31
CA LYS A 124 2.19 -17.01 -4.70
C LYS A 124 1.70 -18.16 -3.80
N ASN A 125 2.61 -18.90 -3.16
CA ASN A 125 2.25 -20.03 -2.30
C ASN A 125 1.58 -19.53 -1.00
N ASN A 126 0.29 -19.85 -0.82
CA ASN A 126 -0.51 -19.36 0.31
C ASN A 126 0.10 -19.69 1.68
N SER A 127 0.58 -20.92 1.90
CA SER A 127 1.15 -21.33 3.19
C SER A 127 2.39 -20.52 3.56
N ILE A 128 3.27 -20.30 2.58
CA ILE A 128 4.49 -19.49 2.76
C ILE A 128 4.14 -18.01 2.89
N ARG A 129 3.21 -17.51 2.06
CA ARG A 129 2.73 -16.13 2.04
C ARG A 129 2.17 -15.71 3.39
N ASP A 130 1.28 -16.50 3.97
CA ASP A 130 0.56 -16.13 5.19
C ASP A 130 1.51 -16.07 6.39
N LYS A 131 2.50 -16.98 6.44
CA LYS A 131 3.58 -16.96 7.42
C LYS A 131 4.43 -15.69 7.29
N ILE A 132 4.88 -15.37 6.07
CA ILE A 132 5.66 -14.15 5.79
C ILE A 132 4.86 -12.90 6.14
N TYR A 133 3.59 -12.82 5.74
CA TYR A 133 2.73 -11.67 6.02
C TYR A 133 2.58 -11.44 7.53
N GLY A 134 2.30 -12.51 8.30
CA GLY A 134 2.20 -12.44 9.75
C GLY A 134 3.48 -11.90 10.40
N ASP A 135 4.65 -12.36 9.94
CA ASP A 135 5.92 -11.93 10.51
C ASP A 135 6.32 -10.51 10.08
N LEU A 136 6.02 -10.10 8.84
CA LEU A 136 6.20 -8.72 8.38
C LEU A 136 5.39 -7.73 9.24
N LYS A 137 4.17 -8.12 9.65
CA LYS A 137 3.33 -7.34 10.55
C LYS A 137 3.90 -7.25 11.97
N LYS A 138 4.40 -8.36 12.53
CA LYS A 138 5.07 -8.35 13.84
C LYS A 138 6.29 -7.42 13.86
N VAL A 139 7.14 -7.49 12.83
CA VAL A 139 8.31 -6.60 12.72
C VAL A 139 7.89 -5.14 12.59
N GLY A 140 6.87 -4.85 11.78
CA GLY A 140 6.33 -3.49 11.66
C GLY A 140 5.78 -2.93 12.98
N MET A 141 5.11 -3.76 13.78
CA MET A 141 4.61 -3.38 15.11
C MET A 141 5.75 -3.04 16.08
N GLN A 142 6.79 -3.88 16.13
CA GLN A 142 7.96 -3.63 17.00
C GLN A 142 8.66 -2.31 16.68
N ILE A 143 8.80 -1.99 15.39
CA ILE A 143 9.43 -0.74 14.95
C ILE A 143 8.56 0.47 15.32
N SER A 144 7.24 0.37 15.12
CA SER A 144 6.32 1.48 15.44
C SER A 144 6.37 1.83 16.94
N GLN A 145 6.42 0.81 17.80
CA GLN A 145 6.54 0.97 19.26
C GLN A 145 7.85 1.64 19.70
N GLN A 146 8.96 1.41 18.98
CA GLN A 146 10.25 2.03 19.29
C GLN A 146 10.30 3.51 18.91
N VAL A 147 9.56 3.92 17.88
CA VAL A 147 9.49 5.32 17.43
C VAL A 147 8.62 6.18 18.36
N GLU A 148 7.58 5.60 18.98
CA GLU A 148 6.70 6.33 19.94
C GLU A 148 7.36 6.58 21.31
N LEU A 149 8.46 5.90 21.62
CA LEU A 149 9.18 6.03 22.89
C LEU A 149 10.38 7.00 22.82
N GLN A 150 10.59 7.65 21.67
CA GLN A 150 11.64 8.66 21.43
C GLN A 150 11.04 10.04 21.24
#